data_AF-A0A932SAA4-F1
#
_entry.id   AF-A0A932SAA4-F1
#
_cell.length_a   1.000
_cell.length_b   1.000
_cell.length_c   1.000
_cell.angle_alpha   90.00
_cell.angle_beta   90.00
_cell.angle_gamma   90.00
#
_symmetry.space_group_name_H-M   'P 1'
#
loop_
_entity.id
_entity.type
_entity.pdbx_description
1 polymer ?
#
loop_
_entity_poly.entity_id
_entity_poly.type
_entity_poly.pdbx_seq_one_letter_code
_entity_poly.pdbx_strand_id
1 'polypeptide(L)'
;MNNIVRLIEGFFVRNRERFGYIHAGMFIVFAALIFIPPFLPLPAEDAAIGNNFTLMARFLIWGLWFPLMLLSVVFLGRLWCGLFCPQGALSEYAGKRGLNRPIPRWMRWGWMPVASFIFITTLAQLIGARDYPLAAMEVLGGTMVLATLVGFLYASGRRPWCRYLCPIGPLLGIFSRLGAVSFEKNGGDGRGCVCPTFINTANKVASSNCIECFRCVNPETSNALRLRIRRPGIEIEEIQGKEPNLWEVIFLFAATGLALGAFHWQINPMYIRYKQMLGGFLLNIGLGDFIGRSGPWWIMVNYPSAGDVFNWLDFISITTFMLTSMSAVAIILFILTAISAFILKEKEPVMTTVARLGYLYAPVALVSLILGLGLILFKSLGDLGISKDVVHMVQGFLFAAGGMWSIYLAVRLHNGWSMAVIPNIVGIAVVAAAWQRVLF
;
A
#
# COMPACT_ATOMS: atom_id res chain seq x y z
N MET A 1 -32.22 10.04 9.37
CA MET A 1 -31.24 8.95 9.55
C MET A 1 -31.35 8.01 8.36
N ASN A 2 -30.28 7.79 7.57
CA ASN A 2 -30.39 7.17 6.25
C ASN A 2 -30.83 5.69 6.33
N ASN A 3 -31.98 5.34 5.72
CA ASN A 3 -32.46 3.96 5.64
C ASN A 3 -31.42 2.99 5.04
N ILE A 4 -30.60 3.49 4.10
CA ILE A 4 -29.51 2.74 3.47
C ILE A 4 -28.45 2.31 4.48
N VAL A 5 -28.07 3.18 5.42
CA VAL A 5 -27.05 2.88 6.43
C VAL A 5 -27.52 1.74 7.33
N ARG A 6 -28.76 1.82 7.84
CA ARG A 6 -29.34 0.73 8.66
C ARG A 6 -29.44 -0.59 7.89
N LEU A 7 -29.76 -0.54 6.60
CA LEU A 7 -29.83 -1.73 5.75
C LEU A 7 -28.45 -2.38 5.60
N ILE A 8 -27.40 -1.58 5.36
CA ILE A 8 -26.01 -2.06 5.28
C ILE A 8 -25.58 -2.64 6.64
N GLU A 9 -25.77 -1.90 7.73
CA GLU A 9 -25.43 -2.38 9.09
C GLU A 9 -26.15 -3.70 9.41
N GLY A 10 -27.45 -3.78 9.13
CA GLY A 10 -28.25 -5.00 9.34
C GLY A 10 -27.78 -6.17 8.49
N PHE A 11 -27.41 -5.94 7.23
CA PHE A 11 -26.85 -6.96 6.35
C PHE A 11 -25.54 -7.53 6.91
N PHE A 12 -24.61 -6.68 7.34
CA PHE A 12 -23.32 -7.13 7.86
C PHE A 12 -23.46 -7.83 9.22
N VAL A 13 -24.37 -7.39 10.08
CA VAL A 13 -24.62 -8.04 11.38
C VAL A 13 -25.29 -9.40 11.18
N ARG A 14 -26.32 -9.49 10.33
CA ARG A 14 -27.04 -10.75 10.06
C ARG A 14 -26.15 -11.82 9.42
N ASN A 15 -25.21 -11.42 8.57
CA ASN A 15 -24.33 -12.33 7.85
C ASN A 15 -22.96 -12.53 8.52
N ARG A 16 -22.75 -12.03 9.75
CA ARG A 16 -21.42 -12.02 10.40
C ARG A 16 -20.78 -13.40 10.51
N GLU A 17 -21.58 -14.43 10.80
CA GLU A 17 -21.09 -15.81 10.89
C GLU A 17 -20.66 -16.38 9.53
N ARG A 18 -21.28 -15.91 8.44
CA ARG A 18 -20.96 -16.36 7.07
C ARG A 18 -19.66 -15.77 6.54
N PHE A 19 -19.07 -14.77 7.20
CA PHE A 19 -17.79 -14.19 6.77
C PHE A 19 -16.63 -15.20 6.82
N GLY A 20 -16.73 -16.24 7.64
CA GLY A 20 -15.78 -17.36 7.61
C GLY A 20 -15.70 -18.05 6.24
N TYR A 21 -16.82 -18.16 5.52
CA TYR A 21 -16.86 -18.73 4.17
C TYR A 21 -16.18 -17.82 3.15
N ILE A 22 -16.33 -16.49 3.27
CA ILE A 22 -15.64 -15.52 2.41
C ILE A 22 -14.12 -15.61 2.65
N HIS A 23 -13.69 -15.67 3.92
CA HIS A 23 -12.28 -15.85 4.26
C HIS A 23 -11.71 -17.15 3.68
N ALA A 24 -12.44 -18.26 3.80
CA ALA A 24 -12.03 -19.55 3.25
C ALA A 24 -11.96 -19.53 1.71
N GLY A 25 -12.99 -18.99 1.05
CA GLY A 25 -13.03 -18.87 -0.41
C GLY A 25 -11.90 -17.99 -0.94
N MET A 26 -11.68 -16.82 -0.35
CA MET A 26 -10.58 -15.93 -0.74
C MET A 26 -9.21 -16.57 -0.48
N PHE A 27 -9.05 -17.34 0.59
CA PHE A 27 -7.83 -18.09 0.83
C PHE A 27 -7.59 -19.15 -0.25
N ILE A 28 -8.60 -19.95 -0.59
CA ILE A 28 -8.48 -21.00 -1.62
C ILE A 28 -8.11 -20.38 -2.96
N VAL A 29 -8.82 -19.32 -3.39
CA VAL A 29 -8.53 -18.63 -4.64
C VAL A 29 -7.13 -18.04 -4.64
N PHE A 30 -6.76 -17.31 -3.58
CA PHE A 30 -5.43 -16.70 -3.50
C PHE A 30 -4.30 -17.73 -3.45
N ALA A 31 -4.49 -18.83 -2.72
CA ALA A 31 -3.54 -19.93 -2.67
C ALA A 31 -3.41 -20.61 -4.04
N ALA A 32 -4.51 -20.86 -4.75
CA ALA A 32 -4.47 -21.42 -6.10
C ALA A 32 -3.71 -20.53 -7.08
N LEU A 33 -3.96 -19.21 -7.05
CA LEU A 33 -3.29 -18.25 -7.93
C LEU A 33 -1.78 -18.12 -7.66
N ILE A 34 -1.31 -18.48 -6.45
CA ILE A 34 0.10 -18.34 -6.06
C ILE A 34 0.86 -19.66 -6.16
N PHE A 35 0.29 -20.74 -5.63
CA PHE A 35 0.99 -22.00 -5.48
C PHE A 35 0.89 -22.89 -6.72
N ILE A 36 -0.11 -22.72 -7.59
CA ILE A 36 -0.22 -23.56 -8.80
C ILE A 36 0.75 -23.12 -9.92
N PRO A 37 0.85 -21.83 -10.30
CA PRO A 37 1.64 -21.42 -11.45
C PRO A 37 3.13 -21.84 -11.45
N PRO A 38 3.85 -21.86 -10.30
CA PRO A 38 5.24 -22.31 -10.28
C PRO A 38 5.46 -23.77 -10.70
N PHE A 39 4.43 -24.62 -10.63
CA PHE A 39 4.50 -26.03 -11.02
C PHE A 39 4.01 -26.29 -12.44
N LEU A 40 3.59 -25.26 -13.16
CA LEU A 40 3.19 -25.34 -14.56
C LEU A 40 4.39 -25.04 -15.48
N PRO A 41 4.42 -25.60 -16.71
CA PRO A 41 5.43 -25.25 -17.68
C PRO A 41 5.38 -23.77 -18.04
N LEU A 42 6.50 -23.23 -18.52
CA LEU A 42 6.57 -21.86 -19.00
C LEU A 42 5.55 -21.65 -20.14
N PRO A 43 4.89 -20.47 -20.21
CA PRO A 43 3.96 -20.17 -21.29
C PRO A 43 4.64 -20.28 -22.65
N ALA A 44 3.97 -20.89 -23.62
CA ALA A 44 4.38 -20.85 -25.03
C ALA A 44 4.30 -19.41 -25.56
N GLU A 45 4.99 -19.12 -26.67
CA GLU A 45 5.05 -17.76 -27.25
C GLU A 45 3.68 -17.23 -27.71
N ASP A 46 2.75 -18.12 -28.07
CA ASP A 46 1.36 -17.80 -28.48
C ASP A 46 0.36 -17.82 -27.30
N ALA A 47 0.85 -18.00 -26.08
CA ALA A 47 0.01 -18.04 -24.90
C ALA A 47 -0.61 -16.66 -24.60
N ALA A 48 -1.91 -16.66 -24.34
CA ALA A 48 -2.70 -15.50 -23.98
C ALA A 48 -3.30 -15.64 -22.57
N ILE A 49 -3.76 -14.54 -22.00
CA ILE A 49 -4.40 -14.53 -20.67
C ILE A 49 -5.59 -15.50 -20.62
N GLY A 50 -6.35 -15.64 -21.72
CA GLY A 50 -7.53 -16.51 -21.77
C GLY A 50 -7.25 -18.01 -21.85
N ASN A 51 -6.07 -18.44 -22.30
CA ASN A 51 -5.75 -19.85 -22.53
C ASN A 51 -4.63 -20.40 -21.61
N ASN A 52 -3.94 -19.53 -20.87
CA ASN A 52 -2.84 -19.93 -20.00
C ASN A 52 -3.08 -19.49 -18.55
N PHE A 53 -3.13 -20.47 -17.64
CA PHE A 53 -3.40 -20.22 -16.22
C PHE A 53 -2.32 -19.36 -15.54
N THR A 54 -1.04 -19.49 -15.89
CA THR A 54 0.05 -18.69 -15.31
C THR A 54 -0.08 -17.22 -15.71
N LEU A 55 -0.42 -16.94 -16.96
CA LEU A 55 -0.67 -15.57 -17.44
C LEU A 55 -1.94 -14.99 -16.80
N MET A 56 -3.01 -15.80 -16.70
CA MET A 56 -4.24 -15.42 -15.99
C MET A 56 -3.95 -15.08 -14.53
N ALA A 57 -3.17 -15.91 -13.82
CA ALA A 57 -2.83 -15.67 -12.42
C ALA A 57 -2.00 -14.39 -12.23
N ARG A 58 -1.01 -14.15 -13.12
CA ARG A 58 -0.25 -12.90 -13.15
C ARG A 58 -1.16 -11.69 -13.34
N PHE A 59 -2.09 -11.75 -14.28
CA PHE A 59 -3.06 -10.67 -14.52
C PHE A 59 -3.99 -10.46 -13.32
N LEU A 60 -4.56 -11.52 -12.75
CA LEU A 60 -5.47 -11.44 -11.61
C LEU A 60 -4.78 -10.88 -10.37
N ILE A 61 -3.55 -11.28 -10.06
CA ILE A 61 -2.81 -10.79 -8.89
C ILE A 61 -2.33 -9.34 -9.14
N TRP A 62 -1.54 -9.11 -10.18
CA TRP A 62 -0.83 -7.85 -10.34
C TRP A 62 -1.63 -6.80 -11.10
N GLY A 63 -2.44 -7.21 -12.08
CA GLY A 63 -3.31 -6.32 -12.86
C GLY A 63 -4.62 -5.98 -12.15
N LEU A 64 -5.27 -6.95 -11.50
CA LEU A 64 -6.60 -6.74 -10.92
C LEU A 64 -6.58 -6.57 -9.40
N TRP A 65 -6.00 -7.51 -8.65
CA TRP A 65 -6.11 -7.58 -7.18
C TRP A 65 -5.49 -6.37 -6.47
N PHE A 66 -4.25 -6.00 -6.78
CA PHE A 66 -3.60 -4.84 -6.13
C PHE A 66 -4.24 -3.49 -6.49
N PRO A 67 -4.51 -3.17 -7.77
CA PRO A 67 -5.21 -1.93 -8.13
C PRO A 67 -6.62 -1.85 -7.56
N LEU A 68 -7.41 -2.92 -7.61
CA LEU A 68 -8.75 -2.95 -7.01
C LEU A 68 -8.69 -2.81 -5.50
N MET A 69 -7.74 -3.46 -4.83
CA MET A 69 -7.54 -3.30 -3.40
C MET A 69 -7.30 -1.83 -3.04
N LEU A 70 -6.40 -1.13 -3.75
CA LEU A 70 -6.13 0.29 -3.51
C LEU A 70 -7.33 1.18 -3.82
N LEU A 71 -7.99 0.95 -4.96
CA LEU A 71 -9.18 1.69 -5.36
C LEU A 71 -10.33 1.50 -4.36
N SER A 72 -10.51 0.28 -3.85
CA SER A 72 -11.54 -0.05 -2.88
C SER A 72 -11.43 0.77 -1.60
N VAL A 73 -10.23 1.24 -1.24
CA VAL A 73 -10.03 2.05 -0.02
C VAL A 73 -10.73 3.40 -0.08
N VAL A 74 -10.87 3.98 -1.28
CA VAL A 74 -11.58 5.26 -1.44
C VAL A 74 -13.08 5.10 -1.17
N PHE A 75 -13.67 3.96 -1.58
CA PHE A 75 -15.11 3.76 -1.52
C PHE A 75 -15.58 2.99 -0.29
N LEU A 76 -14.80 1.98 0.12
CA LEU A 76 -15.13 1.00 1.14
C LEU A 76 -14.15 1.03 2.31
N GLY A 77 -13.20 1.97 2.33
CA GLY A 77 -12.12 2.02 3.31
C GLY A 77 -11.32 0.72 3.38
N ARG A 78 -10.89 0.29 4.56
CA ARG A 78 -10.09 -0.93 4.72
C ARG A 78 -10.89 -2.22 4.79
N LEU A 79 -12.14 -2.23 4.31
CA LEU A 79 -12.98 -3.43 4.25
C LEU A 79 -12.27 -4.63 3.61
N TRP A 80 -11.40 -4.39 2.62
CA TRP A 80 -10.56 -5.44 2.02
C TRP A 80 -9.71 -6.18 3.06
N CYS A 81 -9.02 -5.45 3.94
CA CYS A 81 -8.24 -6.03 5.03
C CYS A 81 -9.12 -6.79 6.04
N GLY A 82 -10.37 -6.36 6.23
CA GLY A 82 -11.33 -6.98 7.15
C GLY A 82 -11.93 -8.28 6.62
N LEU A 83 -12.38 -8.29 5.36
CA LEU A 83 -13.22 -9.35 4.78
C LEU A 83 -12.56 -10.17 3.68
N PHE A 84 -11.66 -9.59 2.89
CA PHE A 84 -11.13 -10.24 1.68
C PHE A 84 -9.69 -10.70 1.82
N CYS A 85 -8.91 -10.09 2.71
CA CYS A 85 -7.48 -10.38 2.85
C CYS A 85 -7.21 -11.76 3.48
N PRO A 86 -6.61 -12.71 2.73
CA PRO A 86 -6.35 -14.06 3.23
C PRO A 86 -5.28 -14.07 4.33
N GLN A 87 -4.25 -13.23 4.22
CA GLN A 87 -3.19 -13.10 5.24
C GLN A 87 -3.74 -12.64 6.59
N GLY A 88 -4.68 -11.69 6.58
CA GLY A 88 -5.32 -11.20 7.81
C GLY A 88 -6.21 -12.26 8.45
N ALA A 89 -6.94 -13.03 7.65
CA ALA A 89 -7.77 -14.13 8.12
C ALA A 89 -6.93 -15.26 8.75
N LEU A 90 -5.83 -15.66 8.10
CA LEU A 90 -4.91 -16.68 8.60
C LEU A 90 -4.24 -16.26 9.91
N SER A 91 -3.77 -15.01 9.99
CA SER A 91 -3.15 -14.48 11.21
C SER A 91 -4.13 -14.54 12.40
N GLU A 92 -5.38 -14.18 12.18
CA GLU A 92 -6.42 -14.26 13.21
C GLU A 92 -6.75 -15.72 13.58
N TYR A 93 -6.93 -16.60 12.60
CA TYR A 93 -7.26 -18.01 12.82
C TYR A 93 -6.15 -18.76 13.56
N ALA A 94 -4.89 -18.54 13.16
CA ALA A 94 -3.71 -19.04 13.85
C ALA A 94 -3.64 -18.51 15.29
N GLY A 95 -3.99 -17.24 15.48
CA GLY A 95 -4.08 -16.59 16.78
C GLY A 95 -5.11 -17.16 17.74
N LYS A 96 -6.16 -17.84 17.26
CA LYS A 96 -7.14 -18.51 18.12
C LYS A 96 -6.58 -19.80 18.72
N ARG A 97 -5.58 -20.42 18.09
CA ARG A 97 -4.88 -21.63 18.56
C ARG A 97 -3.44 -21.36 19.01
N GLY A 98 -3.07 -20.08 19.10
CA GLY A 98 -1.72 -19.62 19.29
C GLY A 98 -1.23 -19.62 20.73
N LEU A 99 0.08 -19.37 20.90
CA LEU A 99 0.77 -19.26 22.19
C LEU A 99 0.44 -17.96 22.96
N ASN A 100 -0.20 -16.99 22.31
CA ASN A 100 -0.68 -15.73 22.91
C ASN A 100 0.39 -14.97 23.72
N ARG A 101 1.63 -15.00 23.23
CA ARG A 101 2.74 -14.25 23.82
C ARG A 101 2.50 -12.73 23.70
N PRO A 102 2.99 -11.92 24.64
CA PRO A 102 2.90 -10.48 24.53
C PRO A 102 3.63 -9.99 23.29
N ILE A 103 3.05 -8.99 22.60
CA ILE A 103 3.66 -8.41 21.40
C ILE A 103 4.99 -7.73 21.79
N PRO A 104 6.13 -8.16 21.20
CA PRO A 104 7.43 -7.58 21.47
C PRO A 104 7.45 -6.06 21.26
N ARG A 105 8.29 -5.35 22.02
CA ARG A 105 8.41 -3.89 21.90
C ARG A 105 8.92 -3.46 20.52
N TRP A 106 9.84 -4.22 19.92
CA TRP A 106 10.37 -3.95 18.59
C TRP A 106 9.28 -3.95 17.51
N MET A 107 8.31 -4.87 17.58
CA MET A 107 7.18 -4.92 16.64
C MET A 107 6.25 -3.70 16.74
N ARG A 108 6.12 -3.11 17.94
CA ARG A 108 5.24 -1.97 18.17
C ARG A 108 5.86 -0.63 17.76
N TRP A 109 7.11 -0.64 17.30
CA TRP A 109 7.82 0.57 16.91
C TRP A 109 7.27 1.13 15.60
N GLY A 110 7.07 2.46 15.54
CA GLY A 110 6.45 3.12 14.38
C GLY A 110 7.21 2.96 13.06
N TRP A 111 8.50 2.63 13.13
CA TRP A 111 9.36 2.33 11.98
C TRP A 111 9.06 0.96 11.32
N MET A 112 8.48 0.00 12.04
CA MET A 112 8.34 -1.38 11.53
C MET A 112 7.58 -1.50 10.21
N PRO A 113 6.45 -0.79 10.01
CA PRO A 113 5.81 -0.73 8.70
C PRO A 113 6.71 -0.21 7.59
N VAL A 114 7.47 0.85 7.85
CA VAL A 114 8.40 1.45 6.89
C VAL A 114 9.47 0.43 6.50
N ALA A 115 10.07 -0.22 7.50
CA ALA A 115 11.04 -1.30 7.31
C ALA A 115 10.49 -2.44 6.46
N SER A 116 9.27 -2.91 6.79
CA SER A 116 8.62 -4.01 6.08
C SER A 116 8.30 -3.66 4.63
N PHE A 117 7.87 -2.42 4.38
CA PHE A 117 7.58 -1.94 3.04
C PHE A 117 8.84 -1.81 2.20
N ILE A 118 9.91 -1.25 2.77
CA ILE A 118 11.22 -1.15 2.10
C ILE A 118 11.72 -2.54 1.75
N PHE A 119 11.78 -3.44 2.74
CA PHE A 119 12.29 -4.79 2.56
C PHE A 119 11.51 -5.57 1.49
N ILE A 120 10.18 -5.65 1.62
CA ILE A 120 9.35 -6.44 0.70
C ILE A 120 9.31 -5.83 -0.70
N THR A 121 9.26 -4.49 -0.82
CA THR A 121 9.22 -3.83 -2.13
C THR A 121 10.54 -3.99 -2.86
N THR A 122 11.67 -3.79 -2.19
CA THR A 122 12.99 -3.99 -2.77
C THR A 122 13.22 -5.45 -3.13
N LEU A 123 12.90 -6.39 -2.22
CA LEU A 123 12.99 -7.83 -2.51
C LEU A 123 12.16 -8.19 -3.74
N ALA A 124 10.89 -7.77 -3.80
CA ALA A 124 10.00 -8.06 -4.91
C ALA A 124 10.50 -7.56 -6.27
N GLN A 125 11.23 -6.43 -6.30
CA GLN A 125 11.89 -5.94 -7.51
C GLN A 125 13.13 -6.78 -7.86
N LEU A 126 13.95 -7.11 -6.86
CA LEU A 126 15.20 -7.85 -7.05
C LEU A 126 14.98 -9.28 -7.53
N ILE A 127 13.92 -9.97 -7.09
CA ILE A 127 13.60 -11.34 -7.50
C ILE A 127 12.66 -11.42 -8.71
N GLY A 128 12.15 -10.29 -9.20
CA GLY A 128 11.20 -10.25 -10.33
C GLY A 128 9.81 -10.82 -9.99
N ALA A 129 9.24 -10.47 -8.83
CA ALA A 129 7.99 -11.05 -8.33
C ALA A 129 6.75 -10.83 -9.22
N ARG A 130 6.81 -9.88 -10.17
CA ARG A 130 5.73 -9.65 -11.15
C ARG A 130 5.88 -10.48 -12.42
N ASP A 131 7.06 -11.00 -12.67
CA ASP A 131 7.42 -11.65 -13.92
C ASP A 131 7.52 -13.16 -13.75
N TYR A 132 8.04 -13.60 -12.59
CA TYR A 132 8.24 -15.01 -12.28
C TYR A 132 7.24 -15.52 -11.23
N PRO A 133 6.51 -16.62 -11.50
CA PRO A 133 5.55 -17.18 -10.54
C PRO A 133 6.23 -17.70 -9.27
N LEU A 134 7.45 -18.26 -9.39
CA LEU A 134 8.22 -18.73 -8.23
C LEU A 134 8.55 -17.57 -7.27
N ALA A 135 8.97 -16.42 -7.81
CA ALA A 135 9.21 -15.21 -7.04
C ALA A 135 7.92 -14.63 -6.42
N ALA A 136 6.79 -14.66 -7.15
CA ALA A 136 5.49 -14.27 -6.60
C ALA A 136 5.10 -15.15 -5.40
N MET A 137 5.34 -16.46 -5.50
CA MET A 137 5.12 -17.43 -4.42
C MET A 137 6.02 -17.15 -3.21
N GLU A 138 7.29 -16.83 -3.44
CA GLU A 138 8.21 -16.47 -2.36
C GLU A 138 7.72 -15.26 -1.57
N VAL A 139 7.38 -14.15 -2.25
CA VAL A 139 6.96 -12.91 -1.57
C VAL A 139 5.58 -13.07 -0.94
N LEU A 140 4.58 -13.50 -1.70
CA LEU A 140 3.19 -13.55 -1.22
C LEU A 140 2.95 -14.75 -0.29
N GLY A 141 3.53 -15.90 -0.61
CA GLY A 141 3.50 -17.10 0.24
C GLY A 141 4.35 -16.93 1.49
N GLY A 142 5.56 -16.38 1.38
CA GLY A 142 6.43 -16.09 2.53
C GLY A 142 5.79 -15.09 3.50
N THR A 143 5.21 -13.99 3.00
CA THR A 143 4.47 -13.05 3.86
C THR A 143 3.20 -13.67 4.47
N MET A 144 2.58 -14.65 3.80
CA MET A 144 1.44 -15.41 4.34
C MET A 144 1.87 -16.34 5.49
N VAL A 145 3.01 -17.02 5.34
CA VAL A 145 3.61 -17.83 6.41
C VAL A 145 3.98 -16.94 7.59
N LEU A 146 4.63 -15.79 7.35
CA LEU A 146 4.97 -14.83 8.41
C LEU A 146 3.72 -14.29 9.12
N ALA A 147 2.66 -13.96 8.38
CA ALA A 147 1.38 -13.53 8.96
C ALA A 147 0.77 -14.61 9.88
N THR A 148 0.86 -15.87 9.45
CA THR A 148 0.39 -17.04 10.20
C THR A 148 1.22 -17.26 11.46
N LEU A 149 2.55 -17.20 11.37
CA LEU A 149 3.47 -17.32 12.51
C LEU A 149 3.27 -16.19 13.52
N VAL A 150 3.19 -14.95 13.06
CA VAL A 150 2.91 -13.78 13.91
C VAL A 150 1.55 -13.89 14.57
N GLY A 151 0.56 -14.42 13.84
CA GLY A 151 -0.75 -14.77 14.38
C GLY A 151 -0.63 -15.79 15.51
N PHE A 152 -0.05 -16.96 15.21
CA PHE A 152 0.15 -18.05 16.16
C PHE A 152 0.92 -17.61 17.41
N LEU A 153 1.94 -16.75 17.28
CA LEU A 153 2.76 -16.34 18.42
C LEU A 153 2.10 -15.24 19.25
N TYR A 154 1.47 -14.23 18.63
CA TYR A 154 1.19 -12.95 19.30
C TYR A 154 -0.27 -12.46 19.19
N ALA A 155 -1.12 -13.09 18.38
CA ALA A 155 -2.43 -12.50 18.09
C ALA A 155 -3.41 -12.52 19.26
N SER A 156 -3.48 -13.58 20.07
CA SER A 156 -4.52 -13.70 21.10
C SER A 156 -5.92 -13.38 20.55
N GLY A 157 -6.26 -14.00 19.42
CA GLY A 157 -7.50 -13.75 18.66
C GLY A 157 -7.61 -12.37 17.97
N ARG A 158 -6.52 -11.60 17.90
CA ARG A 158 -6.43 -10.28 17.21
C ARG A 158 -5.58 -10.36 15.93
N ARG A 159 -5.24 -9.23 15.32
CA ARG A 159 -4.50 -9.13 14.04
C ARG A 159 -3.27 -8.23 14.15
N PRO A 160 -2.21 -8.65 14.89
CA PRO A 160 -0.99 -7.85 15.04
C PRO A 160 -0.23 -7.69 13.73
N TRP A 161 -0.23 -8.71 12.85
CA TRP A 161 0.38 -8.62 11.50
C TRP A 161 -0.13 -7.41 10.73
N CYS A 162 -1.46 -7.29 10.60
CA CYS A 162 -2.11 -6.21 9.86
C CYS A 162 -1.85 -4.81 10.42
N ARG A 163 -1.50 -4.71 11.71
CA ARG A 163 -1.22 -3.43 12.38
C ARG A 163 0.26 -3.04 12.32
N TYR A 164 1.17 -4.00 12.48
CA TYR A 164 2.58 -3.70 12.78
C TYR A 164 3.58 -4.14 11.71
N LEU A 165 3.28 -5.17 10.92
CA LEU A 165 4.27 -5.82 10.03
C LEU A 165 3.83 -5.93 8.57
N CYS A 166 2.53 -5.84 8.29
CA CYS A 166 2.03 -5.93 6.92
C CYS A 166 2.50 -4.71 6.10
N PRO A 167 3.25 -4.90 5.01
CA PRO A 167 3.85 -3.79 4.26
C PRO A 167 2.80 -2.86 3.65
N ILE A 168 1.68 -3.42 3.20
CA ILE A 168 0.55 -2.66 2.64
C ILE A 168 -0.40 -2.12 3.72
N GLY A 169 -0.32 -2.60 4.96
CA GLY A 169 -1.30 -2.31 6.00
C GLY A 169 -1.39 -0.81 6.31
N PRO A 170 -0.26 -0.15 6.65
CA PRO A 170 -0.24 1.29 6.91
C PRO A 170 -0.44 2.16 5.67
N LEU A 171 -0.06 1.67 4.49
CA LEU A 171 -0.38 2.33 3.21
C LEU A 171 -1.90 2.44 3.02
N LEU A 172 -2.62 1.33 3.15
CA LEU A 172 -4.09 1.32 3.12
C LEU A 172 -4.69 2.07 4.32
N GLY A 173 -3.98 2.11 5.46
CA GLY A 173 -4.29 2.95 6.62
C GLY A 173 -4.39 4.43 6.28
N ILE A 174 -3.35 4.98 5.66
CA ILE A 174 -3.32 6.38 5.26
C ILE A 174 -4.41 6.67 4.23
N PHE A 175 -4.54 5.81 3.22
CA PHE A 175 -5.56 5.98 2.19
C PHE A 175 -6.99 5.83 2.72
N SER A 176 -7.22 5.09 3.81
CA SER A 176 -8.56 4.99 4.43
C SER A 176 -9.05 6.31 5.02
N ARG A 177 -8.15 7.26 5.31
CA ARG A 177 -8.54 8.63 5.67
C ARG A 177 -9.19 9.37 4.49
N LEU A 178 -8.87 8.98 3.25
CA LEU A 178 -9.59 9.43 2.05
C LEU A 178 -10.93 8.71 1.86
N GLY A 179 -11.19 7.63 2.59
CA GLY A 179 -12.33 6.73 2.39
C GLY A 179 -13.69 7.35 2.72
N ALA A 180 -14.71 6.96 1.93
CA ALA A 180 -16.11 7.33 2.13
C ALA A 180 -16.79 6.61 3.31
N VAL A 181 -16.19 5.52 3.80
CA VAL A 181 -16.72 4.70 4.89
C VAL A 181 -15.89 4.95 6.14
N SER A 182 -16.56 5.19 7.28
CA SER A 182 -15.92 5.19 8.59
C SER A 182 -16.88 4.73 9.69
N PHE A 183 -16.32 4.31 10.82
CA PHE A 183 -17.09 3.96 12.02
C PHE A 183 -16.90 5.00 13.11
N GLU A 184 -18.02 5.55 13.57
CA GLU A 184 -18.07 6.63 14.56
C GLU A 184 -19.01 6.30 15.72
N LYS A 185 -18.87 7.03 16.82
CA LYS A 185 -19.71 6.84 18.00
C LYS A 185 -21.13 7.34 17.74
N ASN A 186 -22.10 6.69 18.37
CA ASN A 186 -23.50 7.09 18.33
C ASN A 186 -24.10 7.17 19.75
N GLY A 187 -23.58 8.11 20.55
CA GLY A 187 -24.10 8.43 21.89
C GLY A 187 -23.79 7.42 23.00
N GLY A 188 -23.37 6.19 22.69
CA GLY A 188 -22.95 5.20 23.69
C GLY A 188 -21.45 5.15 23.94
N ASP A 189 -21.04 4.38 24.95
CA ASP A 189 -19.67 4.37 25.49
C ASP A 189 -18.66 3.57 24.65
N GLY A 190 -19.10 2.93 23.55
CA GLY A 190 -18.24 2.16 22.65
C GLY A 190 -17.69 0.87 23.27
N ARG A 191 -18.14 0.47 24.47
CA ARG A 191 -17.67 -0.72 25.19
C ARG A 191 -18.59 -1.90 24.85
N GLY A 192 -18.25 -2.62 23.78
CA GLY A 192 -19.04 -3.80 23.38
C GLY A 192 -18.36 -4.75 22.39
N CYS A 193 -17.15 -4.44 21.94
CA CYS A 193 -16.43 -5.28 20.97
C CYS A 193 -14.92 -5.21 21.21
N VAL A 194 -14.26 -6.37 21.15
CA VAL A 194 -12.80 -6.42 21.09
C VAL A 194 -12.37 -6.16 19.64
N CYS A 195 -11.73 -5.01 19.39
CA CYS A 195 -11.23 -4.68 18.06
C CYS A 195 -10.05 -5.59 17.66
N PRO A 196 -10.09 -6.26 16.48
CA PRO A 196 -8.99 -7.09 16.01
C PRO A 196 -7.67 -6.33 15.83
N THR A 197 -7.71 -5.01 15.60
CA THR A 197 -6.51 -4.19 15.45
C THR A 197 -6.20 -3.35 16.69
N PHE A 198 -6.67 -3.78 17.87
CA PHE A 198 -6.33 -3.16 19.17
C PHE A 198 -6.71 -1.67 19.25
N ILE A 199 -7.78 -1.25 18.54
CA ILE A 199 -8.35 0.08 18.70
C ILE A 199 -9.24 0.07 19.94
N ASN A 200 -9.08 1.08 20.79
CA ASN A 200 -10.06 1.35 21.83
C ASN A 200 -11.31 1.97 21.17
N THR A 201 -12.35 1.17 20.99
CA THR A 201 -13.61 1.59 20.35
C THR A 201 -14.31 2.70 21.13
N ALA A 202 -14.08 2.78 22.45
CA ALA A 202 -14.59 3.85 23.28
C ALA A 202 -13.98 5.21 23.00
N ASN A 203 -12.83 5.30 22.32
CA ASN A 203 -12.15 6.57 21.99
C ASN A 203 -11.77 6.67 20.50
N LYS A 204 -12.39 5.86 19.63
CA LYS A 204 -12.05 5.85 18.20
C LYS A 204 -12.40 7.20 17.55
N VAL A 205 -11.38 7.86 16.99
CA VAL A 205 -11.53 9.08 16.18
C VAL A 205 -10.96 8.94 14.76
N ALA A 206 -9.85 8.21 14.61
CA ALA A 206 -9.18 7.99 13.31
C ALA A 206 -9.66 6.72 12.59
N SER A 207 -9.53 6.70 11.26
CA SER A 207 -9.79 5.50 10.44
C SER A 207 -8.53 4.70 10.12
N SER A 208 -7.32 5.27 10.29
CA SER A 208 -6.08 4.66 9.80
C SER A 208 -5.81 3.23 10.28
N ASN A 209 -6.18 2.89 11.52
CA ASN A 209 -6.01 1.54 12.08
C ASN A 209 -7.26 0.64 11.98
N CYS A 210 -8.39 1.18 11.53
CA CYS A 210 -9.66 0.46 11.43
C CYS A 210 -9.69 -0.35 10.14
N ILE A 211 -9.81 -1.68 10.24
CA ILE A 211 -9.96 -2.57 9.07
C ILE A 211 -11.42 -2.74 8.63
N GLU A 212 -12.33 -1.94 9.19
CA GLU A 212 -13.76 -1.90 8.86
C GLU A 212 -14.45 -3.28 8.80
N CYS A 213 -14.06 -4.18 9.69
CA CYS A 213 -14.58 -5.55 9.74
C CYS A 213 -16.04 -5.69 10.21
N PHE A 214 -16.77 -4.59 10.40
CA PHE A 214 -18.16 -4.53 10.91
C PHE A 214 -18.43 -5.22 12.25
N ARG A 215 -17.43 -5.69 13.01
CA ARG A 215 -17.63 -6.39 14.31
C ARG A 215 -18.10 -5.48 15.43
N CYS A 216 -17.63 -4.24 15.43
CA CYS A 216 -17.98 -3.21 16.43
C CYS A 216 -19.25 -2.42 16.09
N VAL A 217 -19.88 -2.72 14.95
CA VAL A 217 -21.12 -2.11 14.51
C VAL A 217 -22.29 -3.01 14.89
N ASN A 218 -23.32 -2.43 15.50
CA ASN A 218 -24.57 -3.11 15.81
C ASN A 218 -25.73 -2.10 15.79
N PRO A 219 -26.73 -2.26 14.91
CA PRO A 219 -27.80 -1.30 14.76
C PRO A 219 -28.83 -1.32 15.90
N GLU A 220 -28.85 -2.36 16.73
CA GLU A 220 -29.84 -2.55 17.79
C GLU A 220 -29.37 -2.01 19.15
N THR A 221 -28.06 -1.90 19.34
CA THR A 221 -27.46 -1.43 20.60
C THR A 221 -27.00 0.03 20.51
N SER A 222 -27.32 0.84 21.51
CA SER A 222 -26.86 2.24 21.62
C SER A 222 -25.35 2.38 21.85
N ASN A 223 -24.70 1.37 22.44
CA ASN A 223 -23.27 1.37 22.77
C ASN A 223 -22.32 0.95 21.63
N ALA A 224 -22.86 0.59 20.46
CA ALA A 224 -22.04 0.21 19.31
C ALA A 224 -21.63 1.41 18.45
N LEU A 225 -20.56 1.23 17.68
CA LEU A 225 -20.21 2.18 16.63
C LEU A 225 -21.25 2.10 15.50
N ARG A 226 -21.41 3.20 14.77
CA ARG A 226 -22.26 3.30 13.58
C ARG A 226 -21.43 3.53 12.33
N LEU A 227 -21.94 3.01 11.22
CA LEU A 227 -21.46 3.33 9.89
C LEU A 227 -21.81 4.80 9.57
N ARG A 228 -20.79 5.60 9.31
CA ARG A 228 -20.92 6.92 8.71
C ARG A 228 -20.43 6.85 7.27
N ILE A 229 -21.34 7.12 6.35
CA ILE A 229 -20.99 7.41 4.95
C ILE A 229 -20.71 8.90 4.86
N ARG A 230 -19.50 9.24 4.41
CA ARG A 230 -18.99 10.60 4.33
C ARG A 230 -18.38 10.86 2.96
N ARG A 231 -18.20 12.14 2.61
CA ARG A 231 -17.49 12.49 1.38
C ARG A 231 -16.03 12.00 1.47
N PRO A 232 -15.48 11.37 0.40
CA PRO A 232 -14.07 11.05 0.35
C PRO A 232 -13.19 12.26 0.69
N GLY A 233 -12.17 12.05 1.52
CA GLY A 233 -11.21 13.08 1.91
C GLY A 233 -11.58 13.94 3.12
N ILE A 234 -12.81 13.87 3.64
CA ILE A 234 -13.23 14.76 4.73
C ILE A 234 -12.48 14.53 6.06
N GLU A 235 -11.97 13.31 6.32
CA GLU A 235 -11.11 13.07 7.49
C GLU A 235 -9.79 13.84 7.40
N ILE A 236 -9.26 14.02 6.18
CA ILE A 236 -8.03 14.77 5.95
C ILE A 236 -8.31 16.27 6.07
N GLU A 237 -9.47 16.75 5.62
CA GLU A 237 -9.87 18.14 5.83
C GLU A 237 -10.00 18.49 7.33
N GLU A 238 -10.51 17.56 8.14
CA GLU A 238 -10.69 17.71 9.59
C GLU A 238 -9.55 17.05 10.40
N ILE A 239 -8.38 16.84 9.81
CA ILE A 239 -7.34 15.95 10.37
C ILE A 239 -6.84 16.39 11.75
N GLN A 240 -6.93 17.68 12.10
CA GLN A 240 -6.53 18.21 13.41
C GLN A 240 -7.26 17.50 14.57
N GLY A 241 -8.52 17.11 14.37
CA GLY A 241 -9.32 16.36 15.35
C GLY A 241 -9.24 14.83 15.20
N LYS A 242 -8.36 14.31 14.34
CA LYS A 242 -8.35 12.90 13.89
C LYS A 242 -7.00 12.22 14.11
N GLU A 243 -6.27 12.61 15.15
CA GLU A 243 -4.97 12.04 15.55
C GLU A 243 -3.97 11.98 14.38
N PRO A 244 -3.46 13.15 13.91
CA PRO A 244 -2.41 13.17 12.90
C PRO A 244 -1.15 12.52 13.46
N ASN A 245 -0.56 11.61 12.68
CA ASN A 245 0.65 10.89 13.06
C ASN A 245 1.79 11.22 12.09
N LEU A 246 2.93 11.67 12.63
CA LEU A 246 4.13 11.97 11.83
C LEU A 246 4.70 10.73 11.13
N TRP A 247 4.62 9.55 11.76
CA TRP A 247 5.10 8.31 11.14
C TRP A 247 4.28 7.89 9.93
N GLU A 248 2.97 8.19 9.92
CA GLU A 248 2.11 7.98 8.73
C GLU A 248 2.58 8.87 7.56
N VAL A 249 2.95 10.13 7.84
CA VAL A 249 3.46 11.07 6.84
C VAL A 249 4.85 10.68 6.32
N ILE A 250 5.78 10.34 7.22
CA ILE A 250 7.12 9.85 6.83
C ILE A 250 7.00 8.60 5.97
N PHE A 251 6.13 7.66 6.36
CA PHE A 251 5.85 6.47 5.57
C PHE A 251 5.25 6.81 4.20
N LEU A 252 4.29 7.74 4.13
CA LEU A 252 3.70 8.17 2.85
C LEU A 252 4.76 8.71 1.90
N PHE A 253 5.66 9.56 2.39
CA PHE A 253 6.72 10.16 1.61
C PHE A 253 7.75 9.13 1.14
N ALA A 254 8.20 8.26 2.06
CA ALA A 254 9.12 7.18 1.74
C ALA A 254 8.50 6.18 0.75
N ALA A 255 7.25 5.77 0.96
CA ALA A 255 6.56 4.83 0.07
C ALA A 255 6.39 5.41 -1.34
N THR A 256 6.07 6.71 -1.45
CA THR A 256 5.96 7.41 -2.73
C THR A 256 7.29 7.40 -3.49
N GLY A 257 8.39 7.74 -2.81
CA GLY A 257 9.73 7.74 -3.42
C GLY A 257 10.26 6.34 -3.74
N LEU A 258 10.03 5.36 -2.87
CA LEU A 258 10.46 3.98 -3.11
C LEU A 258 9.71 3.37 -4.29
N ALA A 259 8.39 3.58 -4.37
CA ALA A 259 7.59 3.13 -5.51
C ALA A 259 8.05 3.79 -6.81
N LEU A 260 8.32 5.10 -6.79
CA LEU A 260 8.88 5.82 -7.93
C LEU A 260 10.21 5.20 -8.38
N GLY A 261 11.14 4.95 -7.46
CA GLY A 261 12.41 4.26 -7.75
C GLY A 261 12.20 2.88 -8.36
N ALA A 262 11.25 2.10 -7.83
CA ALA A 262 10.90 0.76 -8.31
C ALA A 262 10.38 0.74 -9.75
N PHE A 263 9.71 1.80 -10.22
CA PHE A 263 9.30 1.91 -11.62
C PHE A 263 10.38 2.52 -12.51
N HIS A 264 11.12 3.52 -12.02
CA HIS A 264 12.11 4.25 -12.81
C HIS A 264 13.34 3.42 -13.17
N TRP A 265 13.79 2.49 -12.33
CA TRP A 265 15.02 1.73 -12.65
C TRP A 265 14.89 0.93 -13.95
N GLN A 266 13.66 0.53 -14.34
CA GLN A 266 13.40 -0.25 -15.55
C GLN A 266 13.41 0.59 -16.83
N ILE A 267 13.10 1.89 -16.74
CA ILE A 267 12.84 2.74 -17.92
C ILE A 267 13.81 3.94 -18.03
N ASN A 268 14.47 4.33 -16.95
CA ASN A 268 15.17 5.61 -16.90
C ASN A 268 16.64 5.48 -17.33
N PRO A 269 17.10 6.21 -18.36
CA PRO A 269 18.50 6.20 -18.79
C PRO A 269 19.51 6.59 -17.70
N MET A 270 19.06 7.35 -16.68
CA MET A 270 19.92 7.72 -15.54
C MET A 270 20.32 6.50 -14.71
N TYR A 271 19.49 5.46 -14.63
CA TYR A 271 19.85 4.23 -13.94
C TYR A 271 21.02 3.52 -14.63
N ILE A 272 21.02 3.47 -15.96
CA ILE A 272 22.12 2.86 -16.74
C ILE A 272 23.44 3.59 -16.47
N ARG A 273 23.42 4.93 -16.50
CA ARG A 273 24.61 5.75 -16.18
C ARG A 273 25.08 5.52 -14.74
N TYR A 274 24.14 5.49 -13.80
CA TYR A 274 24.44 5.21 -12.40
C TYR A 274 25.08 3.83 -12.20
N LYS A 275 24.52 2.80 -12.82
CA LYS A 275 25.05 1.42 -12.78
C LYS A 275 26.46 1.33 -13.36
N GLN A 276 26.72 2.00 -14.49
CA GLN A 276 28.05 2.06 -15.11
C GLN A 276 29.08 2.75 -14.20
N MET A 277 28.72 3.90 -13.62
CA MET A 277 29.58 4.62 -12.68
C MET A 277 29.88 3.77 -11.44
N LEU A 278 28.85 3.13 -10.87
CA LEU A 278 28.99 2.26 -9.70
C LEU A 278 29.87 1.04 -10.02
N GLY A 279 29.66 0.41 -11.19
CA GLY A 279 30.48 -0.70 -11.66
C GLY A 279 31.94 -0.31 -11.81
N GLY A 280 32.23 0.82 -12.45
CA GLY A 280 33.60 1.34 -12.58
C GLY A 280 34.25 1.63 -11.22
N PHE A 281 33.51 2.23 -10.29
CA PHE A 281 33.99 2.47 -8.93
C PHE A 281 34.33 1.18 -8.17
N LEU A 282 33.43 0.18 -8.22
CA LEU A 282 33.64 -1.10 -7.53
C LEU A 282 34.77 -1.93 -8.15
N LEU A 283 34.96 -1.85 -9.47
CA LEU A 283 36.10 -2.43 -10.17
C LEU A 283 37.42 -1.80 -9.69
N ASN A 284 37.47 -0.48 -9.57
CA ASN A 284 38.68 0.25 -9.13
C ASN A 284 39.09 -0.07 -7.69
N ILE A 285 38.15 -0.47 -6.82
CA ILE A 285 38.44 -0.87 -5.43
C ILE A 285 38.79 -2.36 -5.33
N GLY A 286 38.82 -3.09 -6.46
CA GLY A 286 39.16 -4.51 -6.50
C GLY A 286 38.01 -5.46 -6.18
N LEU A 287 36.75 -4.99 -6.23
CA LEU A 287 35.56 -5.82 -6.01
C LEU A 287 34.98 -6.42 -7.30
N GLY A 288 35.72 -6.39 -8.41
CA GLY A 288 35.29 -6.88 -9.73
C GLY A 288 34.75 -8.32 -9.71
N ASP A 289 35.46 -9.23 -9.07
CA ASP A 289 35.07 -10.63 -8.97
C ASP A 289 33.77 -10.84 -8.19
N PHE A 290 33.52 -10.00 -7.18
CA PHE A 290 32.30 -10.09 -6.38
C PHE A 290 31.10 -9.59 -7.18
N ILE A 291 31.22 -8.41 -7.81
CA ILE A 291 30.11 -7.77 -8.51
C ILE A 291 29.64 -8.55 -9.74
N GLY A 292 30.52 -9.34 -10.36
CA GLY A 292 30.20 -10.18 -11.52
C GLY A 292 29.53 -11.52 -11.19
N ARG A 293 29.54 -11.95 -9.92
CA ARG A 293 28.89 -13.21 -9.50
C ARG A 293 27.38 -13.03 -9.40
N SER A 294 26.65 -14.08 -9.75
CA SER A 294 25.22 -14.18 -9.46
C SER A 294 24.98 -14.69 -8.05
N GLY A 295 23.89 -14.23 -7.44
CA GLY A 295 23.40 -14.71 -6.15
C GLY A 295 22.31 -15.77 -6.32
N PRO A 296 21.79 -16.30 -5.20
CA PRO A 296 20.72 -17.28 -5.24
C PRO A 296 19.37 -16.65 -5.65
N TRP A 297 18.48 -17.46 -6.23
CA TRP A 297 17.19 -17.03 -6.79
C TRP A 297 16.25 -16.35 -5.78
N TRP A 298 16.38 -16.67 -4.49
CA TRP A 298 15.58 -16.10 -3.39
C TRP A 298 16.08 -14.73 -2.89
N ILE A 299 17.16 -14.20 -3.46
CA ILE A 299 17.65 -12.84 -3.19
C ILE A 299 17.54 -11.97 -4.43
N MET A 300 17.79 -12.54 -5.60
CA MET A 300 17.81 -11.84 -6.88
C MET A 300 17.38 -12.75 -8.03
N VAL A 301 16.97 -12.16 -9.16
CA VAL A 301 16.65 -12.89 -10.39
C VAL A 301 17.80 -13.82 -10.77
N ASN A 302 17.56 -15.12 -10.76
CA ASN A 302 18.50 -16.13 -11.23
C ASN A 302 17.70 -17.30 -11.82
N TYR A 303 17.25 -17.11 -13.06
CA TYR A 303 16.48 -18.09 -13.83
C TYR A 303 17.19 -18.38 -15.16
N PRO A 304 18.26 -19.19 -15.16
CA PRO A 304 19.05 -19.47 -16.36
C PRO A 304 18.22 -20.08 -17.50
N SER A 305 17.18 -20.83 -17.18
CA SER A 305 16.23 -21.40 -18.16
C SER A 305 15.39 -20.36 -18.90
N ALA A 306 15.23 -19.16 -18.33
CA ALA A 306 14.54 -18.04 -18.94
C ALA A 306 15.50 -17.00 -19.56
N GLY A 307 16.82 -17.20 -19.41
CA GLY A 307 17.84 -16.27 -19.90
C GLY A 307 18.08 -15.04 -19.02
N ASP A 308 17.42 -14.94 -17.86
CA ASP A 308 17.51 -13.80 -16.95
C ASP A 308 18.32 -14.16 -15.70
N VAL A 309 19.49 -13.54 -15.55
CA VAL A 309 20.35 -13.70 -14.37
C VAL A 309 20.92 -12.34 -13.98
N PHE A 310 20.63 -11.92 -12.74
CA PHE A 310 21.21 -10.74 -12.11
C PHE A 310 22.52 -11.10 -11.40
N ASN A 311 23.42 -10.13 -11.38
CA ASN A 311 24.65 -10.19 -10.62
C ASN A 311 24.61 -9.25 -9.40
N TRP A 312 25.66 -9.27 -8.59
CA TRP A 312 25.74 -8.38 -7.42
C TRP A 312 25.79 -6.89 -7.79
N LEU A 313 26.29 -6.51 -8.98
CA LEU A 313 26.17 -5.13 -9.47
C LEU A 313 24.70 -4.74 -9.69
N ASP A 314 23.88 -5.62 -10.27
CA ASP A 314 22.43 -5.41 -10.42
C ASP A 314 21.77 -5.25 -9.05
N PHE A 315 22.05 -6.19 -8.13
CA PHE A 315 21.50 -6.16 -6.79
C PHE A 315 21.81 -4.85 -6.06
N ILE A 316 23.09 -4.44 -6.03
CA ILE A 316 23.51 -3.22 -5.35
C ILE A 316 22.90 -2.01 -6.06
N SER A 317 23.04 -1.91 -7.38
CA SER A 317 22.61 -0.73 -8.14
C SER A 317 21.09 -0.51 -8.07
N ILE A 318 20.27 -1.57 -8.18
CA ILE A 318 18.81 -1.47 -8.06
C ILE A 318 18.44 -1.04 -6.64
N THR A 319 19.02 -1.70 -5.63
CA THR A 319 18.74 -1.41 -4.21
C THR A 319 19.09 0.03 -3.86
N THR A 320 20.31 0.47 -4.18
CA THR A 320 20.75 1.83 -3.85
C THR A 320 19.97 2.86 -4.66
N PHE A 321 19.68 2.63 -5.94
CA PHE A 321 18.86 3.53 -6.75
C PHE A 321 17.46 3.72 -6.15
N MET A 322 16.80 2.63 -5.74
CA MET A 322 15.49 2.67 -5.09
C MET A 322 15.53 3.41 -3.75
N LEU A 323 16.54 3.15 -2.91
CA LEU A 323 16.69 3.81 -1.61
C LEU A 323 17.09 5.29 -1.73
N THR A 324 17.88 5.64 -2.75
CA THR A 324 18.19 7.03 -3.08
C THR A 324 16.95 7.77 -3.55
N SER A 325 16.14 7.17 -4.42
CA SER A 325 14.87 7.75 -4.87
C SER A 325 13.91 7.96 -3.69
N MET A 326 13.77 6.96 -2.82
CA MET A 326 13.01 7.05 -1.57
C MET A 326 13.46 8.23 -0.71
N SER A 327 14.76 8.31 -0.43
CA SER A 327 15.32 9.33 0.46
C SER A 327 15.20 10.73 -0.15
N ALA A 328 15.50 10.87 -1.45
CA ALA A 328 15.42 12.15 -2.16
C ALA A 328 13.98 12.70 -2.16
N VAL A 329 12.99 11.89 -2.59
CA VAL A 329 11.59 12.32 -2.60
C VAL A 329 11.11 12.61 -1.18
N ALA A 330 11.45 11.76 -0.20
CA ALA A 330 11.01 11.98 1.17
C ALA A 330 11.57 13.26 1.78
N ILE A 331 12.85 13.55 1.55
CA ILE A 331 13.50 14.78 2.02
C ILE A 331 12.87 16.00 1.34
N ILE A 332 12.67 15.96 0.01
CA ILE A 332 12.07 17.08 -0.73
C ILE A 332 10.67 17.39 -0.21
N LEU A 333 9.80 16.37 -0.10
CA LEU A 333 8.44 16.57 0.39
C LEU A 333 8.42 17.05 1.84
N PHE A 334 9.28 16.50 2.69
CA PHE A 334 9.39 16.94 4.08
C PHE A 334 9.86 18.39 4.20
N ILE A 335 10.89 18.80 3.44
CA ILE A 335 11.39 20.18 3.42
C ILE A 335 10.30 21.13 2.94
N LEU A 336 9.62 20.83 1.83
CA LEU A 336 8.56 21.67 1.29
C LEU A 336 7.40 21.84 2.28
N THR A 337 6.99 20.76 2.95
CA THR A 337 5.96 20.81 3.98
C THR A 337 6.43 21.53 5.25
N ALA A 338 7.70 21.39 5.63
CA ALA A 338 8.27 22.16 6.74
C ALA A 338 8.32 23.66 6.43
N ILE A 339 8.74 24.06 5.22
CA ILE A 339 8.71 25.46 4.77
C ILE A 339 7.28 26.01 4.85
N SER A 340 6.30 25.26 4.36
CA SER A 340 4.89 25.63 4.47
C SER A 340 4.45 25.83 5.93
N ALA A 341 4.81 24.89 6.81
CA ALA A 341 4.53 24.98 8.25
C ALA A 341 5.18 26.22 8.91
N PHE A 342 6.41 26.58 8.51
CA PHE A 342 7.08 27.78 8.99
C PHE A 342 6.40 29.07 8.51
N ILE A 343 5.89 29.10 7.27
CA ILE A 343 5.20 30.27 6.72
C ILE A 343 3.85 30.49 7.42
N LEU A 344 3.13 29.41 7.78
CA LEU A 344 1.84 29.50 8.48
C LEU A 344 1.94 30.14 9.87
N LYS A 345 3.11 30.07 10.53
CA LYS A 345 3.38 30.64 11.87
C LYS A 345 2.29 30.32 12.90
N GLU A 346 1.78 29.09 12.87
CA GLU A 346 0.80 28.64 13.85
C GLU A 346 1.42 28.50 15.24
N LYS A 347 0.57 28.55 16.28
CA LYS A 347 0.99 28.35 17.67
C LYS A 347 1.43 26.92 17.96
N GLU A 348 1.01 25.96 17.12
CA GLU A 348 1.40 24.56 17.28
C GLU A 348 2.87 24.32 16.90
N PRO A 349 3.54 23.30 17.49
CA PRO A 349 4.88 22.93 17.08
C PRO A 349 4.95 22.61 15.58
N VAL A 350 6.05 23.02 14.93
CA VAL A 350 6.27 22.83 13.48
C VAL A 350 6.04 21.37 13.06
N MET A 351 6.50 20.40 13.86
CA MET A 351 6.35 18.98 13.55
C MET A 351 4.89 18.49 13.57
N THR A 352 4.04 19.09 14.40
CA THR A 352 2.60 18.81 14.41
C THR A 352 1.93 19.36 13.16
N THR A 353 2.30 20.58 12.75
CA THR A 353 1.85 21.18 11.49
C THR A 353 2.32 20.38 10.28
N VAL A 354 3.57 19.89 10.29
CA VAL A 354 4.09 19.00 9.24
C VAL A 354 3.30 17.69 9.19
N ALA A 355 3.02 17.08 10.34
CA ALA A 355 2.19 15.87 10.40
C ALA A 355 0.77 16.12 9.86
N ARG A 356 0.18 17.30 10.12
CA ARG A 356 -1.11 17.70 9.58
C ARG A 356 -1.08 17.87 8.06
N LEU A 357 -0.15 18.69 7.57
CA LEU A 357 -0.08 19.06 6.17
C LEU A 357 0.36 17.89 5.28
N GLY A 358 1.19 16.98 5.77
CA GLY A 358 1.72 15.87 4.96
C GLY A 358 0.66 14.96 4.33
N TYR A 359 -0.56 14.91 4.87
CA TYR A 359 -1.67 14.13 4.29
C TYR A 359 -2.18 14.70 2.95
N LEU A 360 -1.86 15.94 2.59
CA LEU A 360 -2.26 16.53 1.30
C LEU A 360 -1.69 15.76 0.09
N TYR A 361 -0.59 15.03 0.26
CA TYR A 361 0.02 14.21 -0.80
C TYR A 361 -0.66 12.85 -0.98
N ALA A 362 -1.57 12.47 -0.08
CA ALA A 362 -2.20 11.14 -0.13
C ALA A 362 -2.98 10.88 -1.43
N PRO A 363 -3.79 11.81 -1.97
CA PRO A 363 -4.49 11.58 -3.25
C PRO A 363 -3.56 11.35 -4.43
N VAL A 364 -2.58 12.23 -4.66
CA VAL A 364 -1.62 12.07 -5.77
C VAL A 364 -0.82 10.78 -5.62
N ALA A 365 -0.36 10.45 -4.41
CA ALA A 365 0.37 9.20 -4.15
C ALA A 365 -0.50 7.95 -4.41
N LEU A 366 -1.77 7.96 -3.96
CA LEU A 366 -2.71 6.87 -4.18
C LEU A 366 -2.94 6.62 -5.67
N VAL A 367 -3.26 7.68 -6.42
CA VAL A 367 -3.55 7.57 -7.85
C VAL A 367 -2.30 7.12 -8.62
N SER A 368 -1.13 7.70 -8.32
CA SER A 368 0.13 7.26 -8.91
C SER A 368 0.40 5.76 -8.69
N LEU A 369 0.16 5.26 -7.47
CA LEU A 369 0.32 3.84 -7.17
C LEU A 369 -0.70 2.96 -7.90
N ILE A 370 -1.97 3.38 -7.98
CA ILE A 370 -3.00 2.65 -8.75
C ILE A 370 -2.58 2.55 -10.22
N LEU A 371 -2.14 3.65 -10.83
CA LEU A 371 -1.75 3.68 -12.23
C LEU A 371 -0.46 2.87 -12.49
N GLY A 372 0.55 3.00 -11.62
CA GLY A 372 1.80 2.23 -11.75
C GLY A 372 1.63 0.73 -11.49
N LEU A 373 0.83 0.33 -10.50
CA LEU A 373 0.52 -1.08 -10.28
C LEU A 373 -0.40 -1.64 -11.39
N GLY A 374 -1.28 -0.80 -11.93
CA GLY A 374 -2.22 -1.13 -12.99
C GLY A 374 -1.62 -1.21 -14.40
N LEU A 375 -0.29 -1.09 -14.59
CA LEU A 375 0.32 -1.14 -15.93
C LEU A 375 -0.06 -2.42 -16.70
N ILE A 376 -0.11 -3.57 -16.03
CA ILE A 376 -0.55 -4.83 -16.63
C ILE A 376 -2.03 -4.74 -17.06
N LEU A 377 -2.89 -4.16 -16.22
CA LEU A 377 -4.31 -3.96 -16.53
C LEU A 377 -4.50 -3.07 -17.75
N PHE A 378 -3.84 -1.91 -17.78
CA PHE A 378 -3.94 -0.96 -18.90
C PHE A 378 -3.36 -1.53 -20.20
N LYS A 379 -2.29 -2.32 -20.12
CA LYS A 379 -1.75 -3.03 -21.28
C LYS A 379 -2.76 -4.05 -21.83
N SER A 380 -3.38 -4.85 -20.97
CA SER A 380 -4.38 -5.85 -21.37
C SER A 380 -5.67 -5.24 -21.93
N LEU A 381 -6.02 -3.99 -21.58
CA LEU A 381 -7.12 -3.28 -22.23
C LEU A 381 -6.83 -3.02 -23.72
N GLY A 382 -5.57 -2.81 -24.09
CA GLY A 382 -5.14 -2.72 -25.49
C GLY A 382 -5.39 -4.02 -26.24
N ASP A 383 -5.14 -5.17 -25.61
CA ASP A 383 -5.37 -6.49 -26.18
C ASP A 383 -6.87 -6.78 -26.41
N LEU A 384 -7.77 -6.09 -25.70
CA LEU A 384 -9.22 -6.14 -25.86
C LEU A 384 -9.76 -5.19 -26.95
N GLY A 385 -8.88 -4.53 -27.70
CA GLY A 385 -9.25 -3.64 -28.81
C GLY A 385 -9.49 -2.18 -28.42
N ILE A 386 -9.16 -1.76 -27.20
CA ILE A 386 -9.18 -0.35 -26.81
C ILE A 386 -7.93 0.35 -27.35
N SER A 387 -8.09 1.48 -28.04
CA SER A 387 -6.95 2.21 -28.59
C SER A 387 -6.02 2.74 -27.49
N LYS A 388 -4.72 2.78 -27.78
CA LYS A 388 -3.70 3.31 -26.86
C LYS A 388 -4.02 4.74 -26.42
N ASP A 389 -4.56 5.57 -27.32
CA ASP A 389 -4.92 6.95 -27.03
C ASP A 389 -6.01 7.04 -25.96
N VAL A 390 -7.02 6.16 -26.01
CA VAL A 390 -8.08 6.11 -24.99
C VAL A 390 -7.51 5.67 -23.65
N VAL A 391 -6.62 4.66 -23.64
CA VAL A 391 -5.95 4.20 -22.41
C VAL A 391 -5.14 5.34 -21.78
N HIS A 392 -4.30 6.02 -22.56
CA HIS A 392 -3.51 7.15 -22.07
C HIS A 392 -4.40 8.33 -21.63
N MET A 393 -5.51 8.58 -22.31
CA MET A 393 -6.48 9.61 -21.89
C MET A 393 -7.09 9.30 -20.52
N VAL A 394 -7.49 8.04 -20.29
CA VAL A 394 -8.03 7.60 -18.99
C VAL A 394 -6.98 7.72 -17.89
N GLN A 395 -5.75 7.29 -18.17
CA GLN A 395 -4.63 7.42 -17.22
C GLN A 395 -4.34 8.90 -16.91
N GLY A 396 -4.31 9.77 -17.93
CA GLY A 396 -4.14 11.21 -17.80
C GLY A 396 -5.23 11.87 -16.97
N PHE A 397 -6.48 11.52 -17.22
CA PHE A 397 -7.62 12.02 -16.45
C PHE A 397 -7.54 11.61 -14.98
N LEU A 398 -7.30 10.32 -14.70
CA LEU A 398 -7.16 9.83 -13.33
C LEU A 398 -6.02 10.54 -12.60
N PHE A 399 -4.86 10.66 -13.25
CA PHE A 399 -3.67 11.31 -12.70
C PHE A 399 -3.92 12.80 -12.39
N ALA A 400 -4.53 13.52 -13.34
CA ALA A 400 -4.93 14.91 -13.15
C ALA A 400 -5.94 15.06 -12.00
N ALA A 401 -6.92 14.16 -11.89
CA ALA A 401 -7.90 14.16 -10.81
C ALA A 401 -7.21 13.98 -9.44
N GLY A 402 -6.23 13.08 -9.34
CA GLY A 402 -5.42 12.90 -8.12
C GLY A 402 -4.65 14.16 -7.72
N GLY A 403 -3.97 14.80 -8.69
CA GLY A 403 -3.24 16.05 -8.47
C GLY A 403 -4.17 17.20 -8.06
N MET A 404 -5.29 17.39 -8.76
CA MET A 404 -6.30 18.40 -8.44
C MET A 404 -6.90 18.18 -7.05
N TRP A 405 -7.14 16.92 -6.66
CA TRP A 405 -7.63 16.60 -5.31
C TRP A 405 -6.61 16.94 -4.23
N SER A 406 -5.32 16.66 -4.45
CA SER A 406 -4.25 17.08 -3.56
C SER A 406 -4.15 18.61 -3.44
N ILE A 407 -4.30 19.35 -4.54
CA ILE A 407 -4.32 20.83 -4.52
C ILE A 407 -5.54 21.35 -3.73
N TYR A 408 -6.72 20.75 -3.94
CA TYR A 408 -7.92 21.07 -3.19
C TYR A 408 -7.72 20.89 -1.68
N LEU A 409 -7.15 19.77 -1.25
CA LEU A 409 -6.83 19.53 0.15
C LEU A 409 -5.78 20.50 0.68
N ALA A 410 -4.78 20.86 -0.12
CA ALA A 410 -3.78 21.85 0.26
C ALA A 410 -4.46 23.21 0.56
N VAL A 411 -5.32 23.72 -0.33
CA VAL A 411 -6.05 24.98 -0.09
C VAL A 411 -6.96 24.88 1.14
N ARG A 412 -7.65 23.75 1.33
CA ARG A 412 -8.54 23.54 2.48
C ARG A 412 -7.79 23.50 3.81
N LEU A 413 -6.67 22.78 3.90
CA LEU A 413 -5.88 22.65 5.12
C LEU A 413 -5.19 23.95 5.55
N HIS A 414 -5.00 24.90 4.61
CA HIS A 414 -4.47 26.22 4.89
C HIS A 414 -5.56 27.27 5.15
N ASN A 415 -6.83 26.84 5.28
CA ASN A 415 -8.00 27.73 5.42
C ASN A 415 -8.14 28.74 4.27
N GLY A 416 -7.71 28.39 3.06
CA GLY A 416 -7.77 29.23 1.87
C GLY A 416 -6.43 29.36 1.14
N TRP A 417 -6.43 30.20 0.10
CA TRP A 417 -5.23 30.51 -0.66
C TRP A 417 -4.29 31.41 0.16
N SER A 418 -3.07 30.92 0.41
CA SER A 418 -2.03 31.67 1.11
C SER A 418 -0.65 31.34 0.54
N MET A 419 0.36 32.17 0.83
CA MET A 419 1.74 31.91 0.41
C MET A 419 2.28 30.57 0.97
N ALA A 420 1.75 30.11 2.10
CA ALA A 420 2.13 28.82 2.67
C ALA A 420 1.64 27.60 1.88
N VAL A 421 0.67 27.77 0.97
CA VAL A 421 0.20 26.68 0.10
C VAL A 421 1.21 26.37 -1.00
N ILE A 422 1.97 27.37 -1.46
CA ILE A 422 2.87 27.28 -2.62
C ILE A 422 3.89 26.13 -2.49
N PRO A 423 4.64 25.99 -1.38
CA PRO A 423 5.58 24.87 -1.24
C PRO A 423 4.92 23.49 -1.40
N ASN A 424 3.69 23.33 -0.92
CA ASN A 424 2.97 22.05 -1.04
C ASN A 424 2.49 21.80 -2.48
N ILE A 425 2.04 22.84 -3.19
CA ILE A 425 1.72 22.72 -4.63
C ILE A 425 2.97 22.35 -5.43
N VAL A 426 4.12 22.96 -5.12
CA VAL A 426 5.41 22.57 -5.72
C VAL A 426 5.72 21.10 -5.44
N GLY A 427 5.50 20.63 -4.21
CA GLY A 427 5.68 19.21 -3.87
C GLY A 427 4.77 18.29 -4.67
N ILE A 428 3.50 18.66 -4.85
CA ILE A 428 2.53 17.89 -5.66
C ILE A 428 3.02 17.84 -7.11
N ALA A 429 3.49 18.98 -7.65
CA ALA A 429 4.04 19.08 -9.00
C ALA A 429 5.32 18.23 -9.17
N VAL A 430 6.20 18.18 -8.16
CA VAL A 430 7.39 17.30 -8.16
C VAL A 430 7.00 15.83 -8.26
N VAL A 431 6.04 15.38 -7.44
CA VAL A 431 5.53 14.00 -7.52
C VAL A 431 4.90 13.75 -8.88
N ALA A 432 4.08 14.68 -9.36
CA ALA A 432 3.39 14.54 -10.64
C ALA A 432 4.39 14.44 -11.82
N ALA A 433 5.39 15.33 -11.88
CA ALA A 433 6.41 15.34 -12.92
C ALA A 433 7.27 14.06 -12.88
N ALA A 434 7.59 13.57 -11.67
CA ALA A 434 8.36 12.35 -11.52
C ALA A 434 7.61 11.11 -12.04
N TRP A 435 6.30 11.04 -11.80
CA TRP A 435 5.46 9.93 -12.28
C TRP A 435 5.07 10.04 -13.75
N GLN A 436 5.12 11.23 -14.35
CA GLN A 436 4.77 11.44 -15.76
C GLN A 436 5.52 10.48 -16.68
N ARG A 437 6.85 10.36 -16.54
CA ARG A 437 7.69 9.45 -17.35
C ARG A 437 7.41 7.97 -17.16
N VAL A 438 6.76 7.59 -16.06
CA VAL A 438 6.40 6.19 -15.77
C VAL A 438 5.10 5.83 -16.47
N LEU A 439 4.20 6.80 -16.62
CA LEU A 439 2.83 6.58 -17.08
C LEU A 439 2.63 6.94 -18.57
N PHE A 440 3.43 7.87 -19.08
CA PHE A 440 3.42 8.40 -20.45
C PHE A 440 4.84 8.44 -20.99
#